data_AF-A0A2K1NA81-F1
#
_entry.id   AF-A0A2K1NA81-F1
#
_cell.length_a   1.000
_cell.length_b   1.000
_cell.length_c   1.000
_cell.angle_alpha   90.00
_cell.angle_beta   90.00
_cell.angle_gamma   90.00
#
_symmetry.space_group_name_H-M   'P 1'
#
loop_
_entity.id
_entity.type
_entity.pdbx_description
1 polymer ?
#
loop_
_entity_poly.entity_id
_entity_poly.type
_entity_poly.pdbx_seq_one_letter_code
_entity_poly.pdbx_strand_id
1 'polypeptide(L)' 'MLVFSLISDQLFLLDVIIIFLILNIWGVLIASAYLERGGNKR' A
#
# COMPACT_ATOMS: atom_id res chain seq x y z
N MET A 1 -8.67 -2.63 9.32
CA MET A 1 -9.19 -3.81 8.60
C MET A 1 -8.70 -5.14 9.18
N LEU A 2 -7.39 -5.37 9.36
CA LEU A 2 -6.85 -6.67 9.79
C LEU A 2 -7.49 -7.20 11.09
N VAL A 3 -7.54 -6.38 12.13
CA VAL A 3 -8.16 -6.75 13.43
C VAL A 3 -9.64 -7.12 13.26
N PHE A 4 -10.37 -6.38 12.43
CA PHE A 4 -11.78 -6.65 12.16
C PHE A 4 -12.01 -7.96 11.39
N SER A 5 -11.15 -8.24 10.40
CA SER A 5 -11.19 -9.49 9.63
C SER A 5 -10.94 -10.72 10.51
N LEU A 6 -10.00 -10.63 11.46
CA LEU A 6 -9.69 -11.71 12.40
C LEU A 6 -10.81 -11.96 13.42
N ILE A 7 -11.47 -10.91 13.90
CA ILE A 7 -12.58 -11.05 14.87
C ILE A 7 -13.85 -11.60 14.20
N SER A 8 -14.03 -11.36 12.90
CA SER A 8 -15.25 -11.72 12.17
C SER A 8 -15.13 -13.03 11.36
N ASP A 9 -14.00 -13.74 11.45
CA ASP A 9 -13.67 -14.93 10.63
C ASP A 9 -13.81 -14.72 9.11
N GLN A 10 -13.70 -13.47 8.66
CA GLN A 10 -13.86 -13.10 7.26
C GLN A 10 -12.53 -13.18 6.53
N LEU A 11 -12.17 -14.39 6.09
CA LEU A 11 -10.91 -14.68 5.39
C LEU A 11 -10.76 -13.92 4.07
N PHE A 12 -11.84 -13.60 3.35
CA PHE A 12 -11.77 -12.85 2.09
C PHE A 12 -11.22 -11.42 2.26
N LEU A 13 -11.39 -10.80 3.44
CA LEU A 13 -10.83 -9.47 3.68
C LEU A 13 -9.31 -9.48 3.70
N LEU A 14 -8.69 -10.64 3.95
CA LEU A 14 -7.24 -10.78 3.95
C LEU A 14 -6.67 -10.47 2.56
N ASP A 15 -7.31 -10.97 1.50
CA ASP A 15 -6.92 -10.70 0.11
C ASP A 15 -7.00 -9.21 -0.22
N VAL A 16 -8.07 -8.54 0.22
CA VAL A 16 -8.25 -7.09 0.05
C VAL A 16 -7.17 -6.30 0.80
N ILE A 17 -6.81 -6.73 2.01
CA ILE A 17 -5.75 -6.11 2.81
C ILE A 17 -4.40 -6.26 2.11
N ILE A 18 -4.09 -7.44 1.55
CA ILE A 18 -2.85 -7.67 0.81
C ILE A 18 -2.76 -6.74 -0.41
N ILE A 19 -3.83 -6.65 -1.21
CA ILE A 19 -3.86 -5.76 -2.39
C ILE A 19 -3.67 -4.30 -1.97
N PHE A 20 -4.34 -3.88 -0.89
CA PHE A 20 -4.21 -2.51 -0.37
C PHE A 20 -2.77 -2.18 0.08
N LEU A 21 -2.09 -3.12 0.73
CA LEU A 21 -0.68 -2.99 1.14
C LEU A 21 0.24 -2.84 -0.07
N ILE A 22 0.07 -3.71 -1.08
CA ILE A 22 0.86 -3.66 -2.32
C ILE A 22 0.68 -2.30 -2.99
N LEU A 23 -0.56 -1.83 -3.14
CA LEU A 23 -0.85 -0.53 -3.75
C LEU A 23 -0.22 0.64 -2.98
N ASN A 24 -0.23 0.61 -1.65
CA ASN A 24 0.43 1.65 -0.84
C ASN A 24 1.94 1.69 -1.06
N ILE A 25 2.59 0.52 -1.07
CA ILE A 25 4.04 0.43 -1.31
C ILE A 25 4.37 1.00 -2.70
N TRP A 26 3.64 0.59 -3.73
CA TRP A 26 3.81 1.13 -5.09
C TRP A 26 3.57 2.63 -5.16
N GLY A 27 2.53 3.13 -4.48
CA GLY A 27 2.24 4.56 -4.42
C GLY A 27 3.40 5.37 -3.81
N VAL A 28 3.97 4.88 -2.71
CA VAL A 28 5.13 5.51 -2.06
C VAL A 28 6.36 5.48 -2.96
N LEU A 29 6.64 4.34 -3.63
CA LEU A 29 7.77 4.24 -4.57
C LEU A 29 7.63 5.20 -5.75
N ILE A 30 6.44 5.31 -6.35
CA ILE A 30 6.19 6.25 -7.44
C ILE A 30 6.37 7.70 -6.95
N ALA A 31 5.84 8.02 -5.78
CA ALA A 31 5.97 9.35 -5.20
C ALA A 31 7.43 9.71 -4.89
N SER A 32 8.21 8.78 -4.31
CA SER A 32 9.64 9.03 -4.05
C SER A 32 10.40 9.19 -5.36
N ALA A 33 10.20 8.30 -6.33
CA ALA A 33 10.87 8.38 -7.63
C ALA A 33 10.53 9.66 -8.39
N TYR A 34 9.29 10.15 -8.27
CA TYR A 34 8.87 11.42 -8.84
C TYR A 34 9.59 12.60 -8.18
N LEU A 35 9.65 12.61 -6.84
CA LEU A 35 10.34 13.64 -6.08
C LEU A 35 11.86 13.63 -6.33
N GLU A 36 12.49 12.46 -6.39
CA GLU A 36 13.91 12.30 -6.70
C GLU A 36 14.23 12.84 -8.11
N ARG A 37 13.40 12.54 -9.11
CA ARG A 37 13.55 13.09 -10.47
C ARG A 37 13.34 14.60 -10.53
N GLY A 38 12.48 15.17 -9.68
CA GLY A 38 12.31 16.61 -9.53
C GLY A 38 13.47 17.30 -8.82
N GLY A 39 14.08 16.62 -7.84
CA GLY A 39 15.22 17.11 -7.06
C GLY A 39 16.57 17.03 -7.79
N ASN A 40 16.77 16.04 -8.66
CA ASN A 40 18.02 15.83 -9.41
C ASN A 40 18.18 16.77 -10.64
N LYS A 41 17.42 17.86 -10.71
CA LYS A 41 17.49 18.89 -11.77
C LYS A 41 18.15 20.19 -11.31
N ARG A 42 18.83 20.19 -10.15
CA ARG A 42 19.70 21.26 -9.68
C ARG A 42 21.14 20.78 -9.59
#